data_AF-A0AB35BBU5-F1
#
_entry.id   AF-A0AB35BBU5-F1
#
_cell.length_a   1.000
_cell.length_b   1.000
_cell.length_c   1.000
_cell.angle_alpha   90.00
_cell.angle_beta   90.00
_cell.angle_gamma   90.00
#
_symmetry.space_group_name_H-M   'P 1'
#
loop_
_entity.id
_entity.type
_entity.pdbx_description
1 polymer ?
#
loop_
_entity_poly.entity_id
_entity_poly.type
_entity_poly.pdbx_seq_one_letter_code
_entity_poly.pdbx_strand_id
1 'polypeptide(L)'
;MTDSQSVADGLSRLTDQELVRMIAAATAGRPGLASIAAAANAIGGDIPASPDAPIPAEVPFPADVPIPPDPTVGVDVPVPTAGPGLPTVMPAPDYTDSGVPTFDSVREKIETRAGTAAGATELDAESPAGRTVAEQWEERQKAAKSKLDEIRKTMDS
;
A
#
# COMPACT_ATOMS: atom_id res chain seq x y z
N MET A 1 -26.96 -25.70 35.39
CA MET A 1 -27.30 -25.13 34.07
C MET A 1 -26.99 -23.66 34.17
N THR A 2 -25.93 -23.19 33.54
CA THR A 2 -25.56 -21.77 33.60
C THR A 2 -26.60 -20.99 32.81
N ASP A 3 -27.20 -19.99 33.45
CA ASP A 3 -28.19 -19.12 32.80
C ASP A 3 -27.48 -18.22 31.77
N SER A 4 -27.95 -18.24 30.53
CA SER A 4 -27.30 -17.51 29.42
C SER A 4 -27.26 -16.00 29.69
N GLN A 5 -28.26 -15.47 30.40
CA GLN A 5 -28.32 -14.06 30.80
C GLN A 5 -27.18 -13.71 31.77
N SER A 6 -26.96 -14.57 32.78
CA SER A 6 -25.86 -14.41 33.74
C SER A 6 -24.48 -14.47 33.08
N VAL A 7 -24.32 -15.23 31.99
CA VAL A 7 -23.05 -15.26 31.23
C VAL A 7 -22.87 -13.96 30.45
N ALA A 8 -23.93 -13.45 29.81
CA ALA A 8 -23.88 -12.18 29.08
C ALA A 8 -23.57 -10.99 30.01
N ASP A 9 -24.17 -10.95 31.20
CA ASP A 9 -23.87 -9.95 32.24
C ASP A 9 -22.44 -10.05 32.78
N GLY A 10 -21.86 -11.25 32.77
CA GLY A 10 -20.45 -11.45 33.11
C GLY A 10 -19.52 -10.88 32.04
N LEU A 11 -19.83 -11.16 30.75
CA LEU A 11 -19.05 -10.70 29.61
C LEU A 11 -19.11 -9.18 29.42
N SER A 12 -20.24 -8.53 29.73
CA SER A 12 -20.41 -7.07 29.58
C SER A 12 -19.56 -6.22 30.53
N ARG A 13 -18.96 -6.84 31.56
CA ARG A 13 -18.06 -6.17 32.52
C ARG A 13 -16.59 -6.23 32.12
N LEU A 14 -16.23 -7.04 31.12
CA LEU A 14 -14.86 -7.14 30.65
C LEU A 14 -14.53 -5.95 29.74
N THR A 15 -13.28 -5.53 29.76
CA THR A 15 -12.77 -4.63 28.72
C THR A 15 -12.72 -5.37 27.38
N ASP A 16 -12.78 -4.62 26.28
CA ASP A 16 -12.75 -5.20 24.92
C ASP A 16 -11.52 -6.09 24.71
N GLN A 17 -10.36 -5.69 25.26
CA GLN A 17 -9.12 -6.46 25.17
C GLN A 17 -9.20 -7.80 25.94
N GLU A 18 -9.81 -7.78 27.12
CA GLU A 18 -10.00 -8.99 27.93
C GLU A 18 -11.02 -9.93 27.30
N LEU A 19 -12.11 -9.38 26.75
CA LEU A 19 -13.13 -10.13 26.03
C LEU A 19 -12.52 -10.82 24.81
N VAL A 20 -11.73 -10.11 24.02
CA VAL A 20 -11.03 -10.65 22.84
C VAL A 20 -10.06 -11.77 23.23
N ARG A 21 -9.28 -11.60 24.30
CA ARG A 21 -8.39 -12.65 24.83
C ARG A 21 -9.16 -13.89 25.30
N MET A 22 -10.31 -13.69 25.94
CA MET A 22 -11.17 -14.78 26.39
C MET A 22 -11.79 -15.55 25.23
N ILE A 23 -12.25 -14.85 24.18
CA ILE A 23 -12.80 -15.47 22.96
C ILE A 23 -11.72 -16.27 22.23
N ALA A 24 -10.50 -15.71 22.10
CA ALA A 24 -9.36 -16.43 21.51
C ALA A 24 -9.04 -17.71 22.28
N ALA A 25 -8.98 -17.64 23.62
CA ALA A 25 -8.75 -18.81 24.48
C ALA A 25 -9.88 -19.86 24.38
N ALA A 26 -11.14 -19.42 24.32
CA ALA A 26 -12.31 -20.31 24.24
C ALA A 26 -12.42 -21.03 22.88
N THR A 27 -11.81 -20.48 21.84
CA THR A 27 -11.89 -20.99 20.46
C THR A 27 -10.66 -21.79 20.02
N ALA A 28 -9.52 -21.67 20.70
CA ALA A 28 -8.22 -22.26 20.33
C ALA A 28 -8.20 -23.80 20.14
N GLY A 29 -9.16 -24.54 20.70
CA GLY A 29 -9.26 -26.01 20.56
C GLY A 29 -10.45 -26.49 19.72
N ARG A 30 -11.17 -25.60 19.04
CA ARG A 30 -12.45 -25.92 18.37
C ARG A 30 -12.36 -25.66 16.87
N PRO A 31 -12.15 -26.70 16.03
CA PRO A 31 -11.92 -26.50 14.59
C PRO A 31 -13.11 -25.85 13.87
N GLY A 32 -14.35 -26.11 14.33
CA GLY A 32 -15.54 -25.45 13.80
C GLY A 32 -15.65 -23.95 14.09
N LEU A 33 -14.81 -23.42 14.99
CA LEU A 33 -14.77 -21.99 15.36
C LEU A 33 -13.47 -21.30 14.91
N ALA A 34 -12.73 -21.91 13.97
CA ALA A 34 -11.44 -21.40 13.51
C ALA A 34 -11.52 -19.95 12.97
N SER A 35 -12.62 -19.57 12.32
CA SER A 35 -12.85 -18.21 11.84
C SER A 35 -12.96 -17.19 12.98
N ILE A 36 -13.59 -17.57 14.10
CA ILE A 36 -13.73 -16.71 15.29
C ILE A 36 -12.38 -16.59 15.99
N ALA A 37 -11.61 -17.68 16.07
CA ALA A 37 -10.24 -17.65 16.61
C ALA A 37 -9.33 -16.71 15.80
N ALA A 38 -9.39 -16.81 14.47
CA ALA A 38 -8.64 -15.93 13.57
C ALA A 38 -9.04 -14.46 13.74
N ALA A 39 -10.34 -14.17 13.82
CA ALA A 39 -10.85 -12.82 14.04
C ALA A 39 -10.41 -12.24 15.40
N ALA A 40 -10.51 -13.02 16.48
CA ALA A 40 -10.08 -12.57 17.81
C ALA A 40 -8.57 -12.29 17.85
N ASN A 41 -7.74 -13.10 17.20
CA ASN A 41 -6.30 -12.87 17.10
C ASN A 41 -5.95 -11.65 16.24
N ALA A 42 -6.73 -11.35 15.20
CA ALA A 42 -6.55 -10.15 14.38
C ALA A 42 -6.89 -8.86 15.15
N ILE A 43 -7.88 -8.91 16.05
CA ILE A 43 -8.29 -7.76 16.88
C ILE A 43 -7.35 -7.58 18.08
N GLY A 44 -6.91 -8.69 18.69
CA GLY A 44 -6.09 -8.70 19.90
C GLY A 44 -4.58 -8.68 19.65
N GLY A 45 -4.16 -8.91 18.40
CA GLY A 45 -2.78 -8.64 17.99
C GLY A 45 -2.54 -7.13 18.08
N ASP A 46 -1.49 -6.74 18.80
CA ASP A 46 -0.79 -5.50 18.43
C ASP A 46 -0.61 -5.58 16.92
N ILE A 47 -1.27 -4.69 16.18
CA ILE A 47 -0.87 -4.40 14.81
C ILE A 47 0.63 -4.17 14.96
N PRO A 48 1.52 -5.02 14.43
CA PRO A 48 2.92 -4.68 14.44
C PRO A 48 2.93 -3.32 13.78
N ALA A 49 3.32 -2.27 14.53
CA ALA A 49 3.34 -0.92 14.02
C ALA A 49 3.93 -1.07 12.64
N SER A 50 3.09 -0.83 11.62
CA SER A 50 3.55 -0.97 10.25
C SER A 50 4.86 -0.18 10.28
N PRO A 51 6.02 -0.77 9.92
CA PRO A 51 7.23 0.03 9.84
C PRO A 51 6.79 1.26 9.08
N ASP A 52 7.07 2.44 9.66
CA ASP A 52 6.56 3.76 9.28
C ASP A 52 6.96 4.03 7.82
N ALA A 53 6.32 3.27 6.95
CA ALA A 53 6.38 3.26 5.54
C ALA A 53 5.25 4.23 5.26
N PRO A 54 5.56 5.43 4.76
CA PRO A 54 4.56 6.41 4.48
C PRO A 54 3.45 5.71 3.71
N ILE A 55 2.25 5.67 4.28
CA ILE A 55 1.05 5.32 3.53
C ILE A 55 1.07 6.35 2.41
N PRO A 56 1.33 5.98 1.14
CA PRO A 56 1.21 6.94 0.08
C PRO A 56 -0.20 7.49 0.21
N ALA A 57 -0.30 8.81 0.44
CA ALA A 57 -1.56 9.51 0.56
C ALA A 57 -2.46 8.93 -0.52
N GLU A 58 -3.59 8.37 -0.12
CA GLU A 58 -4.54 7.74 -1.03
C GLU A 58 -4.78 8.75 -2.13
N VAL A 59 -4.10 8.53 -3.27
CA VAL A 59 -4.15 9.46 -4.39
C VAL A 59 -5.62 9.43 -4.73
N PRO A 60 -6.35 10.56 -4.64
CA PRO A 60 -7.73 10.55 -5.05
C PRO A 60 -7.70 10.04 -6.47
N PHE A 61 -8.21 8.83 -6.72
CA PHE A 61 -8.32 8.32 -8.08
C PHE A 61 -9.12 9.39 -8.79
N PRO A 62 -8.52 10.15 -9.74
CA PRO A 62 -9.28 11.17 -10.41
C PRO A 62 -10.33 10.38 -11.17
N ALA A 63 -11.60 10.52 -10.77
CA ALA A 63 -12.74 9.84 -11.41
C ALA A 63 -12.87 10.23 -12.90
N ASP A 64 -12.00 11.12 -13.38
CA ASP A 64 -11.97 11.71 -14.71
C ASP A 64 -10.64 11.47 -15.45
N VAL A 65 -9.74 10.60 -14.96
CA VAL A 65 -8.67 10.08 -15.83
C VAL A 65 -9.33 9.10 -16.80
N PRO A 66 -9.34 9.39 -18.11
CA PRO A 66 -9.83 8.44 -19.09
C PRO A 66 -9.00 7.17 -18.91
N ILE A 67 -9.64 6.06 -18.58
CA ILE A 67 -9.02 4.74 -18.72
C ILE A 67 -8.63 4.69 -20.21
N PRO A 68 -7.33 4.68 -20.55
CA PRO A 68 -6.94 4.61 -21.95
C PRO A 68 -7.57 3.32 -22.50
N PRO A 69 -8.25 3.38 -23.66
CA PRO A 69 -8.73 2.16 -24.27
C PRO A 69 -7.53 1.22 -24.38
N ASP A 70 -7.76 -0.04 -24.01
CA ASP A 70 -6.83 -1.12 -24.27
C ASP A 70 -6.33 -0.94 -25.71
N PRO A 71 -5.02 -0.82 -25.98
CA PRO A 71 -4.56 -0.54 -27.33
C PRO A 71 -4.96 -1.73 -28.19
N THR A 72 -6.07 -1.62 -28.92
CA THR A 72 -6.33 -2.47 -30.08
C THR A 72 -5.17 -2.21 -31.02
N VAL A 73 -4.21 -3.14 -31.04
CA VAL A 73 -3.06 -3.12 -31.92
C VAL A 73 -3.59 -3.04 -33.34
N GLY A 74 -3.59 -1.82 -33.88
CA GLY A 74 -3.88 -1.57 -35.29
C GLY A 74 -2.81 -2.28 -36.10
N VAL A 75 -3.24 -3.32 -36.81
CA VAL A 75 -2.43 -4.02 -37.82
C VAL A 75 -2.29 -3.09 -39.03
N ASP A 76 -1.48 -2.02 -38.95
CA ASP A 76 -0.96 -1.35 -40.15
C ASP A 76 0.17 -0.34 -39.84
N VAL A 77 1.33 -0.83 -39.37
CA VAL A 77 2.58 -0.05 -39.44
C VAL A 77 3.38 -0.62 -40.62
N PRO A 78 3.72 0.18 -41.64
CA PRO A 78 4.56 -0.30 -42.72
C PRO A 78 5.95 -0.60 -42.15
N VAL A 79 6.30 -1.88 -42.15
CA VAL A 79 7.62 -2.39 -41.74
C VAL A 79 8.70 -1.69 -42.57
N PRO A 80 9.69 -1.00 -41.96
CA PRO A 80 10.87 -0.61 -42.70
C PRO A 80 11.61 -1.88 -43.11
N THR A 81 11.75 -2.11 -44.42
CA THR A 81 12.55 -3.20 -44.98
C THR A 81 13.95 -3.19 -44.36
N ALA A 82 14.20 -4.13 -43.45
CA ALA A 82 15.52 -4.36 -42.87
C ALA A 82 16.48 -4.80 -43.98
N GLY A 83 17.64 -4.16 -44.05
CA GLY A 83 18.73 -4.58 -44.93
C GLY A 83 19.18 -6.01 -44.61
N PRO A 84 19.78 -6.73 -45.58
CA PRO A 84 20.07 -8.15 -45.41
C PRO A 84 21.12 -8.36 -44.31
N GLY A 85 20.75 -9.02 -43.20
CA GLY A 85 21.75 -9.69 -42.35
C GLY A 85 21.56 -9.66 -40.83
N LEU A 86 20.56 -8.98 -40.26
CA LEU A 86 20.29 -9.08 -38.82
C LEU A 86 19.09 -10.01 -38.56
N PRO A 87 19.18 -10.98 -37.63
CA PRO A 87 18.02 -11.76 -37.26
C PRO A 87 17.00 -10.81 -36.61
N THR A 88 15.89 -10.56 -37.31
CA THR A 88 14.70 -9.97 -36.73
C THR A 88 14.18 -10.94 -35.69
N VAL A 89 14.59 -10.76 -34.43
CA VAL A 89 13.94 -11.42 -33.30
C VAL A 89 12.57 -10.74 -33.19
N MET A 90 11.53 -11.42 -33.66
CA MET A 90 10.16 -11.01 -33.34
C MET A 90 10.04 -10.97 -31.81
N PRO A 91 9.41 -9.94 -31.22
CA PRO A 91 9.20 -9.92 -29.78
C PRO A 91 8.46 -11.20 -29.39
N ALA A 92 8.98 -11.88 -28.36
CA ALA A 92 8.32 -13.04 -27.80
C ALA A 92 6.90 -12.64 -27.35
N PRO A 93 5.91 -13.54 -27.45
CA PRO A 93 4.57 -13.20 -27.01
C PRO A 93 4.56 -12.86 -25.51
N ASP A 94 3.80 -11.81 -25.15
CA ASP A 94 3.66 -11.38 -23.75
C ASP A 94 3.03 -12.44 -22.85
N TYR A 95 2.29 -13.37 -23.47
CA TYR A 95 1.60 -14.47 -22.81
C TYR A 95 1.94 -15.79 -23.50
N THR A 96 2.03 -16.84 -22.70
CA THR A 96 2.05 -18.23 -23.17
C THR A 96 0.71 -18.61 -23.80
N ASP A 97 0.67 -19.70 -24.57
CA ASP A 97 -0.58 -20.20 -25.18
C ASP A 97 -1.67 -20.58 -24.15
N SER A 98 -1.29 -20.78 -22.90
CA SER A 98 -2.21 -21.01 -21.77
C SER A 98 -2.70 -19.72 -21.11
N GLY A 99 -2.34 -18.55 -21.65
CA GLY A 99 -2.73 -17.24 -21.12
C GLY A 99 -1.94 -16.76 -19.91
N VAL A 100 -0.81 -17.39 -19.58
CA VAL A 100 0.06 -16.97 -18.47
C VAL A 100 1.10 -15.96 -18.99
N PRO A 101 1.27 -14.78 -18.37
CA PRO A 101 2.31 -13.83 -18.75
C PRO A 101 3.71 -14.47 -18.74
N THR A 102 4.53 -14.14 -19.74
CA THR A 102 5.93 -14.58 -19.76
C THR A 102 6.75 -13.81 -18.73
N PHE A 103 7.85 -14.41 -18.27
CA PHE A 103 8.74 -13.76 -17.31
C PHE A 103 9.35 -12.46 -17.87
N ASP A 104 9.66 -12.43 -19.16
CA ASP A 104 10.21 -11.26 -19.82
C ASP A 104 9.17 -10.12 -19.89
N SER A 105 7.90 -10.43 -20.18
CA SER A 105 6.81 -9.43 -20.18
C SER A 105 6.58 -8.83 -18.78
N VAL A 106 6.62 -9.66 -17.73
CA VAL A 106 6.51 -9.17 -16.33
C VAL A 106 7.71 -8.31 -15.96
N ARG A 107 8.93 -8.72 -16.35
CA ARG A 107 10.15 -7.95 -16.12
C ARG A 107 10.07 -6.58 -16.79
N GLU A 108 9.79 -6.54 -18.08
CA GLU A 108 9.71 -5.30 -18.85
C GLU A 108 8.64 -4.35 -18.28
N LYS A 109 7.50 -4.90 -17.86
CA LYS A 109 6.43 -4.14 -17.20
C LYS A 109 6.88 -3.57 -15.85
N ILE A 110 7.64 -4.32 -15.07
CA ILE A 110 8.20 -3.85 -13.79
C ILE A 110 9.23 -2.75 -14.05
N GLU A 111 10.13 -2.93 -15.01
CA GLU A 111 11.17 -1.95 -15.36
C GLU A 111 10.54 -0.65 -15.85
N THR A 112 9.51 -0.74 -16.71
CA THR A 112 8.76 0.42 -17.18
C THR A 112 8.10 1.16 -16.00
N ARG A 113 7.40 0.44 -15.12
CA ARG A 113 6.74 1.06 -13.94
C ARG A 113 7.75 1.67 -12.97
N ALA A 114 8.86 0.99 -12.73
CA ALA A 114 9.91 1.50 -11.86
C ALA A 114 10.54 2.78 -12.44
N GLY A 115 10.81 2.81 -13.76
CA GLY A 115 11.31 3.99 -14.44
C GLY A 115 10.33 5.18 -14.40
N THR A 116 9.04 4.93 -14.64
CA THR A 116 8.01 5.98 -14.53
C THR A 116 7.86 6.48 -13.10
N ALA A 117 7.82 5.58 -12.11
CA ALA A 117 7.69 5.97 -10.71
C ALA A 117 8.86 6.84 -10.24
N ALA A 118 10.08 6.50 -10.64
CA ALA A 118 11.26 7.31 -10.33
C ALA A 118 11.10 8.75 -10.85
N GLY A 119 10.73 8.94 -12.11
CA GLY A 119 10.54 10.29 -12.68
C GLY A 119 9.30 11.02 -12.18
N ALA A 120 8.23 10.31 -11.84
CA ALA A 120 6.98 10.93 -11.38
C ALA A 120 7.15 11.67 -10.05
N THR A 121 7.96 11.13 -9.12
CA THR A 121 8.19 11.78 -7.82
C THR A 121 8.85 13.15 -7.94
N GLU A 122 9.78 13.31 -8.88
CA GLU A 122 10.43 14.60 -9.16
C GLU A 122 9.44 15.60 -9.76
N LEU A 123 8.59 15.15 -10.70
CA LEU A 123 7.53 15.98 -11.27
C LEU A 123 6.50 16.41 -10.22
N ASP A 124 6.09 15.49 -9.34
CA ASP A 124 5.14 15.76 -8.27
C ASP A 124 5.71 16.73 -7.24
N ALA A 125 7.01 16.61 -6.90
CA ALA A 125 7.70 17.56 -6.03
C ALA A 125 7.76 18.98 -6.64
N GLU A 126 8.01 19.07 -7.94
CA GLU A 126 8.07 20.34 -8.68
C GLU A 126 6.67 20.86 -9.08
N SER A 127 5.60 20.14 -8.73
CA SER A 127 4.23 20.59 -8.94
C SER A 127 3.87 21.73 -7.96
N PRO A 128 2.86 22.57 -8.27
CA PRO A 128 2.38 23.59 -7.33
C PRO A 128 1.97 22.99 -5.97
N ALA A 129 1.31 21.82 -5.97
CA ALA A 129 0.93 21.13 -4.74
C ALA A 129 2.17 20.64 -3.96
N GLY A 130 3.15 20.06 -4.65
CA GLY A 130 4.42 19.60 -4.05
C GLY A 130 5.18 20.75 -3.35
N ARG A 131 5.27 21.91 -3.99
CA ARG A 131 5.89 23.10 -3.40
C ARG A 131 5.19 23.56 -2.12
N THR A 132 3.85 23.61 -2.10
CA THR A 132 3.11 24.01 -0.89
C THR A 132 3.30 23.04 0.29
N VAL A 133 3.42 21.74 0.02
CA VAL A 133 3.72 20.74 1.06
C VAL A 133 5.13 20.92 1.60
N ALA A 134 6.10 21.21 0.73
CA ALA A 134 7.49 21.49 1.13
C ALA A 134 7.57 22.74 2.02
N GLU A 135 6.87 23.82 1.66
CA GLU A 135 6.78 25.05 2.47
C GLU A 135 6.19 24.77 3.86
N GLN A 136 5.06 24.06 3.94
CA GLN A 136 4.45 23.67 5.22
C GLN A 136 5.38 22.80 6.08
N TRP A 137 6.19 21.95 5.46
CA TRP A 137 7.20 21.18 6.17
C TRP A 137 8.28 22.08 6.75
N GLU A 138 8.82 23.00 5.96
CA GLU A 138 9.85 23.96 6.40
C GLU A 138 9.35 24.84 7.54
N GLU A 139 8.12 25.34 7.46
CA GLU A 139 7.48 26.12 8.53
C GLU A 139 7.38 25.33 9.83
N ARG A 140 6.96 24.06 9.76
CA ARG A 140 6.91 23.16 10.93
C ARG A 140 8.29 22.91 11.51
N GLN A 141 9.30 22.69 10.68
CA GLN A 141 10.68 22.49 11.14
C GLN A 141 11.23 23.74 11.82
N LYS A 142 10.97 24.92 11.27
CA LYS A 142 11.36 26.21 11.86
C LYS A 142 10.68 26.44 13.21
N ALA A 143 9.38 26.16 13.30
CA ALA A 143 8.63 26.27 14.55
C ALA A 143 9.17 25.29 15.62
N ALA A 144 9.42 24.04 15.24
CA ALA A 144 10.00 23.03 16.12
C ALA A 144 11.40 23.45 16.61
N LYS A 145 12.25 23.95 15.71
CA LYS A 145 13.59 24.45 16.07
C LYS A 145 13.52 25.63 17.05
N SER A 146 12.68 26.62 16.76
CA SER A 146 12.46 27.77 17.65
C SER A 146 12.02 27.32 19.04
N LYS A 147 11.11 26.33 19.12
CA LYS A 147 10.65 25.80 20.40
C LYS A 147 11.75 25.06 21.16
N LEU A 148 12.59 24.29 20.47
CA LEU A 148 13.73 23.61 21.07
C LEU A 148 14.77 24.59 21.62
N ASP A 149 15.02 25.69 20.91
CA ASP A 149 15.95 26.73 21.37
C ASP A 149 15.42 27.46 22.62
N GLU A 150 14.11 27.71 22.70
CA GLU A 150 13.46 28.23 23.91
C GLU A 150 13.65 27.28 25.11
N ILE A 151 13.39 25.99 24.91
CA ILE A 151 13.57 24.97 25.95
C ILE A 151 15.02 24.94 26.43
N ARG A 152 15.99 24.91 25.50
CA ARG A 152 17.42 24.90 25.85
C ARG A 152 17.79 26.11 26.71
N LYS A 153 17.34 27.31 26.32
CA LYS A 153 17.57 28.54 27.08
C LYS A 153 16.96 28.50 28.49
N THR A 154 15.80 27.85 28.67
CA THR A 154 15.18 27.68 30.00
C THR A 154 15.88 26.67 30.89
N MET A 155 16.69 25.76 30.33
CA MET A 155 17.48 24.81 31.11
C MET A 155 18.86 25.36 31.51
N ASP A 156 19.40 26.27 30.72
CA ASP A 156 20.69 26.93 30.96
C ASP A 156 20.58 28.19 31.87
N SER A 157 19.35 28.61 32.22
CA SER A 157 19.07 29.73 33.15
C SER A 157 18.69 29.22 34.53
#